data_AF-A0AAV8S2H0-F1
#
_entry.id   AF-A0AAV8S2H0-F1
#
_cell.length_a   1.000
_cell.length_b   1.000
_cell.length_c   1.000
_cell.angle_alpha   90.00
_cell.angle_beta   90.00
_cell.angle_gamma   90.00
#
_symmetry.space_group_name_H-M   'P 1'
#
loop_
_entity.id
_entity.type
_entity.pdbx_description
1 polymer ?
#
loop_
_entity_poly.entity_id
_entity_poly.type
_entity_poly.pdbx_seq_one_letter_code
_entity_poly.pdbx_strand_id
1 'polypeptide(L)'
;MGLVNVVVVLFSGVLAVAVPLIGSQICLPGWLYPAPLVELKQWYGEVFGDYLMTEKPHFFTGLVWLEMIFLWPLSIANVYGILARRPWASTTSLMAGVSTPPPWLL
;
A
#
# COMPACT_ATOMS: atom_id res chain seq x y z
N MET A 1 -13.63 -17.16 -6.24
CA MET A 1 -13.11 -16.01 -5.46
C MET A 1 -14.12 -14.89 -5.61
N GLY A 2 -14.69 -14.38 -4.51
CA GLY A 2 -15.73 -13.34 -4.59
C GLY A 2 -15.20 -12.02 -5.16
N LEU A 3 -16.06 -11.20 -5.78
CA LEU A 3 -15.69 -9.90 -6.36
C LEU A 3 -14.95 -9.00 -5.36
N VAL A 4 -15.41 -8.95 -4.11
CA VAL A 4 -14.77 -8.20 -3.03
C VAL A 4 -13.32 -8.65 -2.82
N ASN A 5 -13.06 -9.96 -2.81
CA ASN A 5 -11.71 -10.49 -2.64
C ASN A 5 -10.79 -10.09 -3.80
N VAL A 6 -11.32 -10.01 -5.02
CA VAL A 6 -10.55 -9.52 -6.18
C VAL A 6 -10.18 -8.06 -6.00
N VAL A 7 -11.14 -7.22 -5.58
CA VAL A 7 -10.89 -5.79 -5.32
C VAL A 7 -9.86 -5.60 -4.21
N VAL A 8 -9.96 -6.34 -3.11
CA VAL A 8 -8.99 -6.27 -2.00
C VAL A 8 -7.60 -6.69 -2.46
N VAL A 9 -7.48 -7.76 -3.26
CA VAL A 9 -6.19 -8.20 -3.79
C VAL A 9 -5.58 -7.16 -4.74
N LEU A 10 -6.39 -6.56 -5.63
CA LEU A 10 -5.90 -5.51 -6.54
C LEU A 10 -5.44 -4.27 -5.76
N PHE A 11 -6.26 -3.77 -4.84
CA PHE A 11 -5.93 -2.62 -3.99
C PHE A 11 -4.66 -2.89 -3.16
N SER A 12 -4.61 -4.04 -2.49
CA SER A 12 -3.45 -4.43 -1.68
C SER A 12 -2.21 -4.66 -2.54
N GLY A 13 -2.36 -5.20 -3.75
CA GLY A 13 -1.26 -5.37 -4.70
C GLY A 13 -0.67 -4.03 -5.15
N VAL A 14 -1.52 -3.04 -5.44
CA VAL A 14 -1.08 -1.68 -5.75
C VAL A 14 -0.29 -1.10 -4.58
N LEU A 15 -0.79 -1.18 -3.34
CA LEU A 15 -0.07 -0.68 -2.17
C LEU A 15 1.24 -1.42 -1.89
N ALA A 16 1.26 -2.75 -2.04
CA ALA A 16 2.45 -3.57 -1.85
C ALA A 16 3.61 -3.13 -2.75
N VAL A 17 3.31 -2.57 -3.93
CA VAL A 17 4.29 -2.06 -4.90
C VAL A 17 4.51 -0.55 -4.79
N ALA A 18 3.44 0.25 -4.67
CA ALA A 18 3.51 1.71 -4.68
C ALA A 18 4.21 2.26 -3.43
N VAL A 19 4.03 1.65 -2.26
CA VAL A 19 4.68 2.09 -1.02
C VAL A 19 6.21 1.98 -1.12
N PRO A 20 6.83 0.84 -1.49
CA PRO A 20 8.29 0.79 -1.64
C PRO A 20 8.81 1.61 -2.82
N LEU A 21 8.05 1.72 -3.92
CA LEU A 21 8.51 2.47 -5.09
C LEU A 21 8.45 3.99 -4.92
N ILE A 22 7.43 4.53 -4.25
CA ILE A 22 7.16 5.97 -4.19
C ILE A 22 6.91 6.44 -2.75
N GLY A 23 5.97 5.82 -2.04
CA GLY A 23 5.49 6.30 -0.74
C GLY A 23 6.59 6.39 0.32
N SER A 24 7.38 5.34 0.46
CA SER A 24 8.48 5.25 1.43
C SER A 24 9.57 6.33 1.22
N GLN A 25 9.74 6.86 0.00
CA GLN A 25 10.67 7.97 -0.28
C GLN A 25 10.21 9.33 0.28
N ILE A 26 8.99 9.41 0.82
CA ILE A 26 8.50 10.59 1.54
C ILE A 26 9.10 10.62 2.94
N CYS A 27 9.13 9.46 3.61
CA CYS A 27 9.60 9.29 4.99
C CYS A 27 11.09 9.00 5.09
N LEU A 28 11.65 8.27 4.13
CA LEU A 28 13.04 7.83 4.13
C LEU A 28 13.92 8.71 3.23
N PRO A 29 15.21 8.86 3.58
CA PRO A 29 16.13 9.67 2.80
C PRO A 29 16.44 9.03 1.43
N GLY A 30 16.62 9.86 0.41
CA GLY A 30 16.79 9.43 -0.98
C GLY A 30 18.02 8.54 -1.25
N TRP A 31 19.07 8.61 -0.42
CA TRP A 31 20.27 7.80 -0.58
C TRP A 31 20.05 6.29 -0.34
N LEU A 32 18.92 5.92 0.29
CA LEU A 32 18.51 4.51 0.44
C LEU A 32 17.96 3.91 -0.86
N TYR A 33 17.69 4.74 -1.87
CA TYR A 33 17.05 4.33 -3.10
C TYR A 33 18.01 4.45 -4.29
N PRO A 34 17.93 3.52 -5.25
CA PRO A 34 18.68 3.66 -6.50
C PRO A 34 18.12 4.83 -7.32
N ALA A 35 18.98 5.46 -8.14
CA ALA A 35 18.62 6.65 -8.93
C ALA A 35 17.31 6.50 -9.74
N PRO A 36 17.01 5.36 -10.41
CA PRO A 36 15.75 5.23 -11.16
C PRO A 36 14.49 5.33 -10.30
N LEU A 37 14.54 4.91 -9.02
CA LEU A 37 13.39 5.03 -8.12
C LEU A 37 13.17 6.49 -7.70
N VAL A 38 14.26 7.22 -7.46
CA VAL A 38 14.20 8.65 -7.13
C VAL A 38 13.65 9.45 -8.29
N GLU A 39 14.13 9.18 -9.51
CA GLU A 39 13.64 9.77 -10.75
C GLU A 39 12.16 9.45 -10.99
N LEU A 40 11.73 8.20 -10.76
CA LEU A 40 10.32 7.80 -10.87
C LEU A 40 9.42 8.62 -9.94
N LYS A 41 9.85 8.84 -8.69
CA LYS A 41 9.11 9.62 -7.70
C LYS A 41 9.05 11.10 -8.06
N GLN A 42 10.11 11.66 -8.65
CA GLN A 42 10.14 13.04 -9.15
C GLN A 42 9.20 13.20 -10.35
N TRP A 43 9.33 12.33 -11.35
CA TRP A 43 8.45 12.29 -12.52
C TRP A 43 6.96 12.20 -12.13
N TYR A 44 6.62 11.35 -11.15
CA TYR A 44 5.25 11.25 -10.65
C TYR A 44 4.76 12.60 -10.07
N GLY A 45 5.56 13.27 -9.25
CA GLY A 45 5.21 14.56 -8.68
C GLY A 45 5.00 15.64 -9.74
N GLU A 46 5.84 15.67 -10.77
CA GLU A 46 5.76 16.62 -11.88
C GLU A 46 4.53 16.38 -12.78
N VAL A 47 4.29 15.13 -13.18
CA VAL A 47 3.20 14.76 -14.10
C VAL A 47 1.84 15.00 -13.48
N PHE A 48 1.67 14.64 -12.21
CA PHE A 48 0.38 14.75 -11.52
C PHE A 48 0.21 16.06 -10.76
N GLY A 49 1.24 16.90 -10.69
CA GLY A 49 1.23 18.12 -9.89
C GLY A 49 0.94 17.83 -8.41
N ASP A 50 1.43 16.68 -7.91
CA ASP A 50 1.10 16.20 -6.57
C ASP A 50 1.85 17.05 -5.52
N TYR A 51 1.14 18.06 -5.03
CA TYR A 51 1.63 18.99 -4.02
C TYR A 51 2.08 18.27 -2.74
N LEU A 52 1.39 17.20 -2.34
CA LEU A 52 1.71 16.47 -1.12
C LEU A 52 3.04 15.71 -1.25
N MET A 53 3.32 15.16 -2.44
CA MET A 53 4.59 14.48 -2.74
C MET A 53 5.77 15.43 -2.91
N THR A 54 5.49 16.65 -3.33
CA THR A 54 6.49 17.68 -3.62
C THR A 54 6.89 18.42 -2.34
N GLU A 55 5.91 18.99 -1.63
CA GLU A 55 6.16 19.79 -0.42
C GLU A 55 6.34 18.96 0.85
N LYS A 56 5.85 17.71 0.86
CA LYS A 56 5.96 16.78 2.00
C LYS A 56 5.56 17.41 3.35
N PRO A 57 4.35 17.97 3.48
CA PRO A 57 3.91 18.57 4.74
C PRO A 57 3.90 17.53 5.88
N HIS A 58 4.21 17.95 7.10
CA HIS A 58 4.42 17.05 8.25
C HIS A 58 3.24 16.10 8.52
N PHE A 59 1.99 16.56 8.34
CA PHE A 59 0.81 15.70 8.53
C PHE A 59 0.80 14.55 7.53
N PHE A 60 1.17 14.82 6.28
CA PHE A 60 1.16 13.86 5.19
C PHE A 60 2.28 12.83 5.38
N THR A 61 3.48 13.29 5.76
CA THR A 61 4.58 12.41 6.16
C THR A 61 4.16 11.47 7.31
N GLY A 62 3.36 11.96 8.27
CA GLY A 62 2.79 11.13 9.32
C GLY A 62 1.82 10.05 8.81
N LEU A 63 0.95 10.40 7.85
CA LEU A 63 0.05 9.43 7.21
C LEU A 63 0.82 8.37 6.42
N VAL A 64 1.87 8.76 5.70
CA VAL A 64 2.71 7.83 4.94
C VAL A 64 3.48 6.90 5.89
N TRP A 65 3.91 7.37 7.06
CA TRP A 65 4.48 6.50 8.09
C TRP A 65 3.49 5.42 8.54
N LEU A 66 2.22 5.79 8.76
CA LEU A 66 1.17 4.83 9.09
C LEU A 66 0.93 3.85 7.95
N GLU A 67 0.84 4.34 6.72
CA GLU A 67 0.72 3.51 5.52
C GLU A 67 1.87 2.50 5.42
N MET A 68 3.11 2.96 5.62
CA MET A 68 4.31 2.14 5.49
C MET A 68 4.46 1.10 6.61
N ILE A 69 4.14 1.45 7.87
CA ILE A 69 4.30 0.55 9.02
C ILE A 69 3.10 -0.40 9.16
N PHE A 70 1.90 0.08 8.88
CA PHE A 70 0.67 -0.69 9.13
C PHE A 70 0.08 -1.23 7.83
N LEU A 71 -0.21 -0.36 6.88
CA LEU A 71 -0.99 -0.73 5.69
C LEU A 71 -0.18 -1.57 4.69
N TRP A 72 1.12 -1.31 4.54
CA TRP A 72 1.98 -2.04 3.61
C TRP A 72 2.19 -3.52 4.01
N PRO A 73 2.59 -3.86 5.26
CA PRO A 73 2.66 -5.26 5.68
C PRO A 73 1.29 -5.95 5.60
N LEU A 74 0.22 -5.22 5.95
CA LEU A 74 -1.14 -5.72 5.87
C LEU A 74 -1.58 -6.00 4.43
N SER A 75 -1.13 -5.19 3.47
CA SER A 75 -1.41 -5.37 2.05
C SER A 75 -0.73 -6.64 1.50
N ILE A 76 0.54 -6.87 1.87
CA ILE A 76 1.24 -8.12 1.53
C ILE A 76 0.51 -9.32 2.15
N ALA A 77 0.13 -9.21 3.42
CA ALA A 77 -0.65 -10.23 4.11
C ALA A 77 -1.99 -10.49 3.42
N ASN A 78 -2.73 -9.46 3.00
CA ASN A 78 -4.01 -9.60 2.30
C ASN A 78 -3.85 -10.32 0.95
N VAL A 79 -2.86 -9.94 0.14
CA VAL A 79 -2.57 -10.62 -1.13
C VAL A 79 -2.29 -12.11 -0.89
N TYR A 80 -1.36 -12.43 0.03
CA TYR A 80 -1.03 -13.81 0.32
C TYR A 80 -2.20 -14.58 0.96
N GLY A 81 -2.87 -13.97 1.93
CA GLY A 81 -3.95 -14.59 2.70
C GLY A 81 -5.13 -14.95 1.83
N ILE A 82 -5.53 -14.08 0.91
CA ILE A 82 -6.64 -14.34 -0.01
C ILE A 82 -6.25 -15.41 -1.05
N LEU A 83 -5.07 -15.30 -1.67
CA LEU A 83 -4.61 -16.26 -2.69
C LEU A 83 -4.38 -17.66 -2.11
N ALA A 84 -3.81 -17.74 -0.91
CA ALA A 84 -3.58 -18.99 -0.19
C ALA A 84 -4.77 -19.44 0.68
N ARG A 85 -5.93 -18.76 0.58
CA ARG A 85 -7.17 -19.05 1.32
C ARG A 85 -6.99 -19.22 2.83
N ARG A 86 -6.16 -18.36 3.43
CA ARG A 86 -5.86 -18.40 4.86
C ARG A 86 -7.03 -17.85 5.69
N PRO A 87 -7.31 -18.43 6.87
CA PRO A 87 -8.45 -18.04 7.71
C PRO A 87 -8.38 -16.58 8.19
N TRP A 88 -7.17 -16.07 8.41
CA TRP A 88 -6.92 -14.71 8.90
C TRP A 88 -7.10 -13.63 7.81
N ALA A 89 -7.31 -14.00 6.54
CA ALA A 89 -7.49 -13.05 5.43
C ALA A 89 -8.70 -12.12 5.64
N SER A 90 -9.75 -12.62 6.30
CA SER A 90 -10.92 -11.81 6.65
C SER A 90 -10.60 -10.74 7.68
N THR A 91 -9.76 -11.07 8.67
CA THR A 91 -9.35 -10.14 9.72
C THR A 91 -8.43 -9.07 9.16
N THR A 92 -7.47 -9.44 8.31
CA THR A 92 -6.55 -8.48 7.69
C THR A 92 -7.25 -7.58 6.67
N SER A 93 -8.28 -8.08 5.97
CA SER A 93 -9.12 -7.24 5.10
C SER A 93 -9.92 -6.24 5.94
N LEU A 94 -10.47 -6.67 7.08
CA LEU A 94 -11.22 -5.80 7.99
C LEU A 94 -10.33 -4.70 8.58
N MET A 95 -9.09 -5.02 8.96
CA MET A 95 -8.10 -4.04 9.40
C MET A 95 -7.74 -3.02 8.31
N ALA A 96 -7.82 -3.42 7.04
CA ALA A 96 -7.66 -2.52 5.89
C ALA A 96 -8.95 -1.73 5.56
N GLY A 97 -10.01 -1.91 6.35
CA GLY A 97 -11.28 -1.21 6.20
C GLY A 97 -12.32 -1.92 5.32
N VAL A 98 -12.08 -3.17 4.90
CA VAL A 98 -13.00 -3.91 4.02
C VAL A 98 -13.52 -5.16 4.72
N SER A 99 -14.84 -5.31 4.81
CA SER A 99 -15.46 -6.53 5.31
C SER A 99 -15.59 -7.56 4.18
N THR A 100 -14.90 -8.69 4.32
CA THR A 100 -15.03 -9.85 3.42
C THR A 100 -15.74 -10.98 4.15
N PRO A 101 -16.55 -11.80 3.46
CA PRO A 101 -17.12 -13.00 4.08
C PRO A 101 -16.00 -13.94 4.53
N PRO A 102 -16.13 -14.58 5.70
CA PRO A 102 -15.12 -15.49 6.20
C PRO A 102 -14.94 -16.70 5.26
N PRO A 103 -13.74 -17.30 5.23
CA PRO A 103 -13.38 -18.31 4.23
C PRO A 103 -14.15 -19.64 4.30
N TRP A 104 -14.89 -19.90 5.38
CA TRP A 104 -15.79 -21.05 5.49
C TRP A 104 -17.18 -20.82 4.86
N LEU A 105 -17.46 -19.61 4.37
CA LEU A 105 -18.67 -19.28 3.60
C LEU A 105 -18.40 -19.24 2.08
N LEU A 106 -17.24 -19.75 1.63
CA LEU A 106 -16.79 -19.76 0.22
C LEU A 106 -16.64 -21.17 -0.34
#